data_AF-Q9ND39-F1
#
_entry.id   AF-Q9ND39-F1
#
_cell.length_a   1.000
_cell.length_b   1.000
_cell.length_c   1.000
_cell.angle_alpha   90.00
_cell.angle_beta   90.00
_cell.angle_gamma   90.00
#
_symmetry.space_group_name_H-M   'P 1'
#
loop_
_entity.id
_entity.type
_entity.pdbx_description
1 polymer ?
#
loop_
_entity_poly.entity_id
_entity_poly.type
_entity_poly.pdbx_seq_one_letter_code
_entity_poly.pdbx_strand_id
1 'polypeptide(L)' 'PYRRLHLCDYNLENINDYENITNDTLLVDVCLAALHEGQSIAGQHGKYHTHSSGSTICTVLARSFADIG' A
#
# COMPACT_ATOMS: atom_id res chain seq x y z
N PRO A 1 2.13 4.63 13.01
CA PRO A 1 0.74 4.12 13.19
C PRO A 1 0.74 2.61 12.95
N TYR A 2 -0.14 1.83 13.60
CA TYR A 2 -0.11 0.36 13.52
C TYR A 2 -0.18 -0.19 12.07
N ARG A 3 -0.97 0.46 11.20
CA ARG A 3 -1.04 0.14 9.76
C ARG A 3 0.31 0.26 9.06
N ARG A 4 1.04 1.38 9.26
CA ARG A 4 2.35 1.62 8.62
C ARG A 4 3.42 0.59 9.04
N LEU A 5 3.30 0.02 10.23
CA LEU A 5 4.24 -1.02 10.69
C LEU A 5 4.08 -2.35 9.94
N HIS A 6 2.94 -2.56 9.26
CA HIS A 6 2.60 -3.78 8.54
C HIS A 6 2.20 -3.45 7.10
N LEU A 7 2.94 -2.53 6.47
CA LEU A 7 2.73 -2.15 5.08
C LEU A 7 3.02 -3.37 4.18
N CYS A 8 2.28 -3.52 3.09
CA CYS A 8 2.51 -4.60 2.13
C CYS A 8 3.67 -4.27 1.17
N ASP A 9 4.86 -4.02 1.70
CA ASP A 9 6.06 -3.55 0.95
C ASP A 9 7.21 -4.57 0.91
N TYR A 10 6.98 -5.81 1.36
CA TYR A 10 8.01 -6.85 1.38
C TYR A 10 8.72 -7.02 0.03
N ASN A 11 8.03 -6.89 -1.10
CA ASN A 11 8.69 -6.97 -2.40
C ASN A 11 9.67 -5.80 -2.64
N LEU A 12 9.38 -4.61 -2.10
CA LEU A 12 10.28 -3.46 -2.11
C LEU A 12 11.50 -3.66 -1.20
N GLU A 13 11.32 -4.31 -0.04
CA GLU A 13 12.43 -4.66 0.87
C GLU A 13 13.39 -5.69 0.27
N ASN A 14 12.92 -6.50 -0.67
CA ASN A 14 13.68 -7.57 -1.32
C ASN A 14 14.14 -7.22 -2.74
N ILE A 15 14.00 -5.96 -3.14
CA ILE A 15 14.62 -5.47 -4.37
C ILE A 15 16.13 -5.68 -4.26
N ASN A 16 16.67 -6.54 -5.12
CA ASN A 16 18.07 -6.95 -5.07
C ASN A 16 18.96 -5.92 -5.77
N ASP A 17 19.91 -5.32 -5.06
CA ASP A 17 20.92 -4.41 -5.62
C ASP A 17 21.78 -5.05 -6.73
N TYR A 18 21.83 -6.39 -6.79
CA TYR A 18 22.56 -7.15 -7.81
C TYR A 18 21.74 -7.44 -9.08
N GLU A 19 20.42 -7.16 -9.08
CA GLU A 19 19.59 -7.18 -10.28
C GLU A 19 19.62 -5.81 -10.97
N ASN A 20 19.48 -5.76 -12.31
CA ASN A 20 19.43 -4.50 -13.06
C ASN A 20 18.11 -3.78 -12.77
N ILE A 21 18.04 -3.04 -11.67
CA ILE A 21 16.89 -2.21 -11.34
C ILE A 21 16.86 -1.03 -12.32
N THR A 22 15.82 -0.97 -13.14
CA THR A 22 15.49 0.19 -13.97
C THR A 22 14.25 0.88 -13.43
N ASN A 23 13.91 2.04 -13.99
CA ASN A 23 12.65 2.71 -13.64
C ASN A 23 11.44 1.80 -13.89
N ASP A 24 11.48 0.94 -14.91
CA ASP A 24 10.36 0.07 -15.24
C ASP A 24 10.22 -1.08 -14.24
N THR A 25 11.32 -1.72 -13.82
CA THR A 25 11.26 -2.78 -12.81
C THR A 25 10.86 -2.23 -11.44
N LEU A 26 11.43 -1.08 -11.05
CA LEU A 26 11.06 -0.39 -9.82
C LEU A 26 9.57 0.00 -9.82
N LEU A 27 9.05 0.49 -10.95
CA LEU A 27 7.64 0.83 -11.07
C LEU A 27 6.73 -0.40 -10.90
N VAL A 28 7.13 -1.55 -11.44
CA VAL A 28 6.39 -2.81 -11.25
C VAL A 28 6.33 -3.17 -9.78
N ASP A 29 7.45 -3.09 -9.05
CA ASP A 29 7.48 -3.41 -7.62
C ASP A 29 6.65 -2.43 -6.78
N VAL A 30 6.72 -1.13 -7.07
CA VAL A 30 5.89 -0.11 -6.39
C VAL A 30 4.40 -0.36 -6.67
N CYS A 31 4.03 -0.68 -7.90
CA CYS A 31 2.65 -1.01 -8.26
C CYS A 31 2.17 -2.29 -7.56
N LEU A 32 3.04 -3.30 -7.43
CA LEU A 32 2.72 -4.55 -6.75
C LEU A 32 2.46 -4.32 -5.25
N ALA A 33 3.30 -3.53 -4.59
CA ALA A 33 3.11 -3.14 -3.19
C ALA A 33 1.78 -2.37 -3.01
N ALA A 34 1.51 -1.38 -3.87
CA ALA A 34 0.26 -0.61 -3.84
C ALA A 34 -0.99 -1.48 -4.06
N LEU A 35 -0.91 -2.46 -4.97
CA LEU A 35 -1.99 -3.41 -5.21
C LEU A 35 -2.31 -4.23 -3.95
N HIS A 36 -1.28 -4.82 -3.33
CA HIS A 36 -1.45 -5.66 -2.15
C HIS A 36 -1.94 -4.85 -0.94
N GLU A 37 -1.39 -3.66 -0.71
CA GLU A 37 -1.82 -2.75 0.36
C GLU A 37 -3.29 -2.32 0.16
N GLY A 38 -3.66 -1.97 -1.06
CA GLY A 38 -5.04 -1.65 -1.43
C GLY A 38 -6.02 -2.81 -1.19
N GLN A 39 -5.63 -4.03 -1.58
CA GLN A 39 -6.44 -5.24 -1.35
C GLN A 39 -6.60 -5.56 0.15
N SER A 40 -5.52 -5.44 0.93
CA SER A 40 -5.53 -5.66 2.38
C SER A 40 -6.51 -4.69 3.09
N ILE A 41 -6.54 -3.43 2.67
CA ILE A 41 -7.46 -2.41 3.19
C ILE A 41 -8.89 -2.65 2.72
N ALA A 42 -9.08 -3.00 1.45
CA ALA A 42 -10.40 -3.27 0.88
C ALA A 42 -11.07 -4.49 1.54
N GLY A 43 -10.32 -5.55 1.83
CA GLY A 43 -10.82 -6.71 2.59
C GLY A 43 -11.28 -6.36 4.02
N GLN A 44 -10.81 -5.23 4.55
CA GLN A 44 -11.20 -4.69 5.86
C GLN A 44 -12.20 -3.53 5.76
N HIS A 45 -12.84 -3.32 4.61
CA HIS A 45 -13.78 -2.22 4.36
C HIS A 45 -14.83 -2.04 5.49
N GLY A 46 -15.34 -3.14 6.05
CA GLY A 46 -16.30 -3.10 7.16
C GLY A 46 -15.81 -2.38 8.42
N LYS A 47 -14.50 -2.42 8.72
CA LYS A 47 -13.89 -1.70 9.85
C LYS A 47 -13.87 -0.19 9.64
N TYR A 48 -13.86 0.23 8.38
CA TYR A 48 -13.82 1.62 8.01
C TYR A 48 -15.22 2.18 7.82
N HIS A 49 -16.28 1.36 7.81
CA HIS A 49 -17.64 1.89 7.71
C HIS A 49 -17.98 2.72 8.96
N THR A 50 -18.17 4.03 8.77
CA THR A 50 -18.65 4.93 9.83
C THR A 50 -20.00 5.48 9.42
N HIS A 51 -20.87 5.73 10.39
CA HIS A 51 -22.13 6.46 10.16
C HIS A 51 -21.91 7.94 9.75
N SER A 52 -20.67 8.36 9.54
CA SER A 52 -20.33 9.72 9.09
C SER A 52 -20.39 9.81 7.56
N SER A 53 -20.65 11.01 7.05
CA SER A 53 -20.83 11.29 5.61
C SER A 53 -19.55 11.18 4.75
N GLY A 54 -18.39 10.82 5.33
CA GLY A 54 -17.11 10.74 4.64
C GLY A 54 -16.69 9.32 4.24
N SER A 55 -15.98 9.19 3.11
CA SER A 55 -15.30 7.94 2.75
C SER A 55 -14.01 7.76 3.57
N THR A 56 -14.19 7.20 4.76
CA THR A 56 -13.13 6.74 5.67
C THR A 56 -12.18 5.74 5.02
N ILE A 57 -12.66 4.88 4.12
CA ILE A 57 -11.77 3.97 3.39
C ILE A 57 -10.84 4.72 2.42
N CYS A 58 -11.34 5.73 1.70
CA CYS A 58 -10.49 6.55 0.83
C CYS A 58 -9.42 7.31 1.64
N THR A 59 -9.75 7.72 2.87
CA THR A 59 -8.77 8.37 3.76
C THR A 59 -7.66 7.39 4.16
N VAL A 60 -7.98 6.13 4.43
CA VAL A 60 -6.99 5.11 4.80
C VAL A 60 -6.12 4.76 3.58
N LEU A 61 -6.72 4.60 2.41
CA LEU A 61 -6.00 4.36 1.15
C LEU A 61 -5.05 5.52 0.82
N ALA A 62 -5.49 6.78 0.98
CA ALA A 62 -4.64 7.94 0.73
C ALA A 62 -3.42 7.99 1.68
N ARG A 63 -3.60 7.58 2.95
CA ARG A 63 -2.49 7.48 3.89
C ARG A 63 -1.52 6.34 3.54
N SER A 64 -2.03 5.20 3.05
CA SER A 64 -1.18 4.11 2.55
C SER A 64 -0.38 4.52 1.32
N PHE A 65 -1.01 5.22 0.37
CA PHE A 65 -0.31 5.76 -0.78
C PHE A 65 0.85 6.69 -0.37
N ALA A 66 0.65 7.56 0.62
CA ALA A 66 1.68 8.42 1.17
C ALA A 66 2.72 7.70 2.06
N ASP A 67 2.49 6.45 2.45
CA ASP A 67 3.48 5.63 3.16
C ASP A 67 4.35 4.81 2.17
N ILE A 68 3.84 4.50 0.96
CA ILE A 68 4.57 3.79 -0.12
C ILE A 68 5.48 4.73 -0.92
N GLY A 69 5.01 5.94 -1.24
CA GLY A 69 5.75 6.95 -2.01
C GLY A 69 6.51 7.93 -1.14
#